data_AF-A0A3C0G103-F1
#
_entry.id   AF-A0A3C0G103-F1
#
_cell.length_a   1.000
_cell.length_b   1.000
_cell.length_c   1.000
_cell.angle_alpha   90.00
_cell.angle_beta   90.00
_cell.angle_gamma   90.00
#
_symmetry.space_group_name_H-M   'P 1'
#
loop_
_entity.id
_entity.type
_entity.pdbx_description
1 polymer ?
#
loop_
_entity_poly.entity_id
_entity_poly.type
_entity_poly.pdbx_seq_one_letter_code
_entity_poly.pdbx_strand_id
1 'polypeptide(L)'
;ETEEFGKLLQDLKDNLQVEVFRAIKYGVVQSGVGLDLLNMKNTGEFSAKRLEEMNRVCHNFGLLSKEHNGDYLTKQEIQQRFDLGLDTINIAPEF
;
A
#
# COMPACT_ATOMS: atom_id res chain seq x y z
N GLU A 1 -12.72 -4.38 1.08
CA GLU A 1 -11.28 -4.07 0.88
C GLU A 1 -10.63 -3.38 2.08
N THR A 2 -10.79 -2.08 2.34
CA THR A 2 -10.13 -1.44 3.52
C THR A 2 -10.55 -2.07 4.85
N GLU A 3 -11.84 -2.38 5.00
CA GLU A 3 -12.37 -3.06 6.19
C GLU A 3 -11.78 -4.46 6.36
N GLU A 4 -11.64 -5.23 5.27
CA GLU A 4 -11.05 -6.57 5.28
C GLU A 4 -9.56 -6.52 5.62
N PHE A 5 -8.85 -5.52 5.11
CA PHE A 5 -7.45 -5.28 5.47
C PHE A 5 -7.30 -4.98 6.97
N GLY A 6 -8.17 -4.13 7.52
CA GLY A 6 -8.21 -3.87 8.96
C GLY A 6 -8.51 -5.12 9.78
N LYS A 7 -9.47 -5.96 9.35
CA LYS A 7 -9.78 -7.25 9.99
C LYS A 7 -8.58 -8.19 9.96
N LEU A 8 -7.89 -8.32 8.81
CA LEU A 8 -6.68 -9.13 8.70
C LEU A 8 -5.59 -8.67 9.68
N LEU A 9 -5.31 -7.37 9.77
CA LEU A 9 -4.31 -6.85 10.72
C LEU A 9 -4.72 -7.08 12.17
N GLN A 10 -6.00 -6.95 12.48
CA GLN A 10 -6.54 -7.23 13.81
C GLN A 10 -6.39 -8.72 14.15
N ASP A 11 -6.77 -9.62 13.23
CA ASP A 11 -6.64 -11.07 13.40
C ASP A 11 -5.17 -11.45 13.63
N LEU A 12 -4.22 -10.87 12.87
CA LEU A 12 -2.79 -11.08 13.07
C LEU A 12 -2.33 -10.58 14.44
N LYS A 13 -2.80 -9.41 14.88
CA LYS A 13 -2.45 -8.85 16.19
C LYS A 13 -2.97 -9.69 17.35
N ASP A 14 -4.16 -10.27 17.20
CA ASP A 14 -4.80 -11.07 18.24
C ASP A 14 -4.25 -12.50 18.33
N ASN A 15 -3.78 -13.06 17.20
CA ASN A 15 -3.37 -14.46 17.14
C ASN A 15 -1.85 -14.68 17.11
N LEU A 16 -1.05 -13.65 16.82
CA LEU A 16 0.42 -13.75 16.89
C LEU A 16 0.94 -13.38 18.28
N GLN A 17 2.09 -13.95 18.64
CA GLN A 17 2.87 -13.45 19.77
C GLN A 17 3.25 -11.99 19.53
N VAL A 18 3.26 -11.17 20.58
CA VAL A 18 3.48 -9.73 20.49
C VAL A 18 4.82 -9.38 19.83
N GLU A 19 5.85 -10.20 20.05
CA GLU A 19 7.18 -10.03 19.45
C GLU A 19 7.14 -10.29 17.94
N VAL A 20 6.36 -11.27 17.49
CA VAL A 20 6.19 -11.61 16.07
C VAL A 20 5.41 -10.51 15.37
N PHE A 21 4.31 -10.04 15.96
CA PHE A 21 3.55 -8.93 15.38
C PHE A 21 4.39 -7.66 15.29
N ARG A 22 5.17 -7.32 16.33
CA ARG A 22 6.09 -6.16 16.32
C ARG A 22 7.23 -6.26 15.30
N ALA A 23 7.55 -7.47 14.84
CA ALA A 23 8.53 -7.67 13.78
C ALA A 23 7.97 -7.33 12.39
N ILE A 24 6.65 -7.32 12.21
CA ILE A 24 6.01 -6.87 10.97
C ILE A 24 6.20 -5.35 10.86
N LYS A 25 6.78 -4.90 9.74
CA LYS A 25 7.06 -3.47 9.51
C LYS A 25 6.18 -2.82 8.46
N TYR A 26 5.68 -3.62 7.52
CA TYR A 26 4.96 -3.10 6.35
C TYR A 26 3.59 -3.75 6.22
N GLY A 27 2.58 -2.94 5.95
CA GLY A 27 1.29 -3.37 5.41
C GLY A 27 1.24 -3.01 3.92
N VAL A 28 0.96 -4.00 3.07
CA VAL A 28 0.81 -3.78 1.63
C VAL A 28 -0.57 -3.18 1.36
N VAL A 29 -0.60 -2.02 0.72
CA VAL A 29 -1.81 -1.27 0.38
C VAL A 29 -2.02 -1.24 -1.13
N GLN A 30 -3.25 -0.88 -1.54
CA GLN A 30 -3.64 -0.84 -2.94
C GLN A 30 -4.59 0.34 -3.17
N SER A 31 -4.16 1.32 -3.97
CA SER A 31 -4.92 2.52 -4.31
C SER A 31 -5.91 2.37 -5.47
N GLY A 32 -6.01 1.16 -6.06
CA GLY A 32 -6.92 0.87 -7.18
C GLY A 32 -6.22 0.71 -8.53
N VAL A 33 -4.88 0.66 -8.52
CA VAL A 33 -4.07 0.56 -9.72
C VAL A 33 -3.43 -0.82 -9.91
N GLY A 34 -3.18 -1.18 -11.15
CA GLY A 34 -2.51 -2.40 -11.58
C GLY A 34 -1.42 -2.12 -12.61
N LEU A 35 -0.75 -3.17 -13.07
CA LEU A 35 0.25 -3.06 -14.14
C LEU A 35 -0.17 -3.91 -15.34
N ASP A 36 -0.07 -3.32 -16.53
CA ASP A 36 -0.10 -4.04 -17.80
C ASP A 36 1.34 -4.08 -18.33
N LEU A 37 2.00 -5.21 -18.07
CA LEU A 37 3.41 -5.42 -18.39
C LEU A 37 3.67 -5.52 -19.90
N LEU A 38 2.68 -5.96 -20.69
CA LEU A 38 2.83 -6.07 -22.15
C LEU A 38 2.87 -4.68 -22.80
N ASN A 39 2.04 -3.77 -22.30
CA ASN A 39 1.93 -2.41 -22.82
C ASN A 39 2.75 -1.38 -22.01
N MET A 40 3.50 -1.83 -21.00
CA MET A 40 4.32 -0.99 -20.14
C MET A 40 3.53 0.21 -19.58
N LYS A 41 2.36 -0.07 -19.00
CA LYS A 41 1.48 0.98 -18.47
C LYS A 41 0.91 0.62 -17.11
N ASN A 42 0.73 1.65 -16.31
CA ASN A 42 -0.12 1.59 -15.13
C ASN A 42 -1.59 1.53 -15.60
N THR A 43 -2.41 0.73 -14.93
CA THR A 43 -3.82 0.50 -15.28
C THR A 43 -4.71 0.62 -14.05
N GLY A 44 -6.02 0.62 -14.26
CA GLY A 44 -6.99 0.88 -13.19
C GLY A 44 -7.21 2.37 -12.97
N GLU A 45 -7.98 2.70 -11.93
CA GLU A 45 -8.32 4.06 -11.58
C GLU A 45 -7.79 4.36 -10.17
N PHE A 46 -6.84 5.28 -10.10
CA PHE A 46 -6.26 5.71 -8.84
C PHE A 46 -7.31 6.38 -7.94
N SER A 47 -7.43 5.90 -6.70
CA SER A 47 -8.33 6.46 -5.70
C SER A 47 -7.55 7.01 -4.50
N ALA A 48 -7.44 8.34 -4.43
CA ALA A 48 -6.79 9.05 -3.32
C ALA A 48 -7.43 8.68 -1.96
N LYS A 49 -8.78 8.71 -1.90
CA LYS A 49 -9.53 8.35 -0.70
C LYS A 49 -9.18 6.94 -0.21
N ARG A 50 -9.12 5.96 -1.13
CA ARG A 50 -8.79 4.58 -0.77
C ARG A 50 -7.37 4.46 -0.23
N LEU A 51 -6.41 5.16 -0.87
CA LEU A 51 -5.03 5.19 -0.40
C LEU A 51 -4.93 5.76 1.01
N GLU A 52 -5.52 6.92 1.27
CA GLU A 52 -5.53 7.56 2.59
C GLU A 52 -6.16 6.66 3.66
N GLU A 53 -7.27 6.01 3.34
CA GLU A 53 -7.94 5.09 4.27
C GLU A 53 -7.08 3.86 4.60
N MET A 54 -6.39 3.27 3.62
CA MET A 54 -5.49 2.14 3.85
C MET A 54 -4.22 2.54 4.61
N ASN A 55 -3.64 3.70 4.29
CA ASN A 55 -2.49 4.25 5.01
C ASN A 55 -2.85 4.46 6.49
N ARG A 56 -4.00 5.07 6.76
CA ARG A 56 -4.52 5.24 8.12
C ARG A 56 -4.67 3.91 8.85
N VAL A 57 -5.13 2.86 8.19
CA VAL A 57 -5.20 1.51 8.78
C VAL A 57 -3.79 1.03 9.15
N CYS A 58 -2.81 1.05 8.24
CA CYS A 58 -1.42 0.67 8.54
C CYS A 58 -0.87 1.44 9.76
N HIS A 59 -1.00 2.76 9.75
CA HIS A 59 -0.47 3.63 10.81
C HIS A 59 -1.13 3.37 12.16
N ASN A 60 -2.44 3.07 12.19
CA ASN A 60 -3.15 2.69 13.42
C ASN A 60 -2.62 1.39 14.05
N PHE A 61 -2.04 0.49 13.25
CA PHE A 61 -1.38 -0.72 13.71
C PHE A 61 0.14 -0.55 13.93
N GLY A 62 0.68 0.65 13.72
CA GLY A 62 2.12 0.94 13.84
C GLY A 62 2.96 0.38 12.68
N LEU A 63 2.34 0.11 11.54
CA LEU A 63 2.98 -0.37 10.32
C LEU A 63 3.22 0.78 9.33
N LEU A 64 4.27 0.66 8.54
CA LEU A 64 4.49 1.48 7.34
C LEU A 64 3.64 0.95 6.18
N SER A 65 3.10 1.84 5.37
CA SER A 65 2.35 1.50 4.15
C SER A 65 3.28 1.26 2.96
N LYS A 66 2.94 0.27 2.13
CA LYS A 66 3.72 -0.08 0.94
C LYS A 66 2.83 -0.38 -0.27
N GLU A 67 3.06 0.28 -1.40
CA GLU A 67 2.39 -0.02 -2.67
C GLU A 67 3.34 -0.71 -3.66
N HIS A 68 2.85 -1.73 -4.37
CA HIS A 68 3.68 -2.51 -5.30
C HIS A 68 3.76 -1.93 -6.71
N ASN A 69 2.70 -1.26 -7.18
CA ASN A 69 2.51 -0.93 -8.59
C ASN A 69 3.00 0.48 -8.92
N GLY A 70 4.25 0.80 -8.53
CA GLY A 70 4.86 2.10 -8.80
C GLY A 70 5.34 2.29 -10.24
N ASP A 71 5.44 1.21 -11.01
CA ASP A 71 5.90 1.22 -12.39
C ASP A 71 4.97 2.03 -13.31
N TYR A 72 5.62 2.74 -14.24
CA TYR A 72 5.00 3.55 -15.29
C TYR A 72 4.16 4.73 -14.76
N LEU A 73 4.35 5.11 -13.50
CA LEU A 73 3.80 6.34 -12.94
C LEU A 73 4.71 7.52 -13.26
N THR A 74 4.09 8.67 -13.53
CA THR A 74 4.82 9.94 -13.61
C THR A 74 5.36 10.34 -12.23
N LYS A 75 6.37 11.22 -12.21
CA LYS A 75 6.91 11.77 -10.95
C LYS A 75 5.82 12.49 -10.13
N GLN A 76 4.88 13.17 -10.79
CA GLN A 76 3.77 13.84 -10.12
C GLN A 76 2.82 12.84 -9.45
N GLU A 77 2.50 11.73 -10.11
CA GLU A 77 1.65 10.67 -9.56
C GLU A 77 2.30 9.93 -8.39
N ILE A 78 3.62 9.74 -8.45
CA ILE A 78 4.40 9.20 -7.32
C ILE A 78 4.38 10.19 -6.16
N GLN A 79 4.68 11.47 -6.42
CA GLN A 79 4.67 12.51 -5.38
C GLN A 79 3.29 12.62 -4.71
N GLN A 80 2.21 12.59 -5.50
CA GLN A 80 0.85 12.63 -4.97
C GLN A 80 0.57 11.49 -3.98
N ARG A 81 1.10 10.28 -4.20
CA ARG A 81 0.91 9.15 -3.27
C ARG A 81 1.64 9.38 -1.95
N PHE A 82 2.86 9.90 -2.00
CA PHE A 82 3.61 10.27 -0.81
C PHE A 82 2.95 11.43 -0.04
N ASP A 83 2.41 12.42 -0.76
CA ASP A 83 1.65 13.54 -0.16
C ASP A 83 0.37 13.05 0.56
N LEU A 84 -0.20 11.94 0.11
CA LEU A 84 -1.34 11.25 0.74
C LEU A 84 -0.91 10.25 1.85
N GLY A 85 0.36 10.26 2.24
CA GLY A 85 0.88 9.50 3.38
C GLY A 85 1.33 8.07 3.08
N LEU A 86 1.56 7.70 1.81
CA LEU A 86 2.23 6.44 1.48
C LEU A 86 3.67 6.49 1.98
N ASP A 87 4.16 5.43 2.65
CA ASP A 87 5.52 5.43 3.20
C ASP A 87 6.55 4.88 2.21
N THR A 88 6.16 3.90 1.39
CA THR A 88 7.06 3.27 0.42
C THR A 88 6.33 2.82 -0.84
N ILE A 89 7.04 2.83 -1.97
CA ILE A 89 6.55 2.32 -3.25
C ILE A 89 7.63 1.45 -3.89
N ASN A 90 7.24 0.30 -4.45
CA ASN A 90 8.12 -0.49 -5.29
C ASN A 90 8.03 0.01 -6.74
N ILE A 91 9.18 0.04 -7.42
CA ILE A 91 9.29 0.29 -8.85
C ILE A 91 10.22 -0.79 -9.40
N ALA A 92 9.64 -1.79 -10.06
CA ALA A 92 10.29 -2.87 -10.81
C ALA A 92 9.15 -3.71 -11.45
N PRO A 93 9.08 -3.87 -12.79
CA PRO A 93 10.18 -4.07 -13.72
C PRO A 93 10.53 -2.90 -14.67
N GLU A 94 10.23 -1.64 -14.33
CA GLU A 94 10.53 -0.47 -15.19
C GLU A 94 12.03 -0.30 -15.55
N PHE A 95 12.93 -1.06 -14.91
CA PHE A 95 14.39 -1.01 -15.10
C PHE A 95 14.99 -2.31 -15.66
#